data_AF-A0A811SLD1-F1
#
_entry.id   AF-A0A811SLD1-F1
#
_cell.length_a   1.000
_cell.length_b   1.000
_cell.length_c   1.000
_cell.angle_alpha   90.00
_cell.angle_beta   90.00
_cell.angle_gamma   90.00
#
_symmetry.space_group_name_H-M   'P 1'
#
loop_
_entity.id
_entity.type
_entity.pdbx_description
1 polymer ?
#
loop_
_entity_poly.entity_id
_entity_poly.type
_entity_poly.pdbx_seq_one_letter_code
_entity_poly.pdbx_strand_id
1 'polypeptide(L)'
;MQEAAVDADRVYLAAIDKFDAMLSRSNTYAPEALYRWGTALQQRSYLRPLNSRDKVRLLEQAKSLFEDVLYVEADNKMVKEALSSCISELNYHGRWL
;
A
#
# COMPACT_ATOMS: atom_id res chain seq x y z
N MET A 1 -8.72 -2.18 -23.14
CA MET A 1 -7.83 -1.62 -22.09
C MET A 1 -8.41 -1.67 -20.68
N GLN A 2 -9.73 -1.80 -20.47
CA GLN A 2 -10.31 -1.94 -19.12
C GLN A 2 -10.11 -3.33 -18.49
N GLU A 3 -10.07 -4.40 -19.28
CA GLU A 3 -9.90 -5.79 -18.80
C GLU A 3 -8.61 -5.99 -18.01
N ALA A 4 -7.48 -5.43 -18.48
CA ALA A 4 -6.21 -5.53 -17.79
C ALA A 4 -6.20 -4.83 -16.41
N ALA A 5 -6.94 -3.72 -16.26
CA ALA A 5 -7.07 -3.03 -14.98
C ALA A 5 -7.93 -3.83 -13.98
N VAL A 6 -8.98 -4.50 -14.48
CA VAL A 6 -9.84 -5.37 -13.68
C VAL A 6 -9.10 -6.64 -13.26
N ASP A 7 -8.36 -7.27 -14.17
CA ASP A 7 -7.54 -8.44 -13.86
C ASP A 7 -6.44 -8.12 -12.84
N ALA A 8 -5.77 -6.96 -12.99
CA ALA A 8 -4.80 -6.49 -12.02
C ALA A 8 -5.44 -6.25 -10.64
N ASP A 9 -6.62 -5.64 -10.58
CA ASP A 9 -7.31 -5.40 -9.30
C ASP A 9 -7.62 -6.71 -8.56
N ARG A 10 -8.00 -7.75 -9.30
CA ARG A 10 -8.28 -9.08 -8.73
C ARG A 10 -7.03 -9.74 -8.15
N VAL A 11 -5.89 -9.62 -8.85
CA VAL A 11 -4.61 -10.16 -8.37
C VAL A 11 -4.15 -9.42 -7.11
N TYR A 12 -4.28 -8.08 -7.07
CA TYR A 12 -3.94 -7.29 -5.89
C TYR A 12 -4.85 -7.62 -4.69
N LEU A 13 -6.15 -7.79 -4.90
CA LEU A 13 -7.08 -8.23 -3.84
C LEU A 13 -6.67 -9.58 -3.26
N ALA A 14 -6.39 -10.58 -4.11
CA ALA A 14 -5.97 -11.89 -3.65
C ALA A 14 -4.62 -11.88 -2.90
N ALA A 15 -3.75 -10.91 -3.20
CA ALA A 15 -2.52 -10.70 -2.45
C ALA A 15 -2.79 -10.09 -1.07
N ILE A 16 -3.63 -9.07 -1.00
CA ILE A 16 -4.05 -8.42 0.25
C ILE A 16 -4.70 -9.43 1.19
N ASP A 17 -5.66 -10.22 0.71
CA ASP A 17 -6.36 -11.23 1.52
C ASP A 17 -5.38 -12.26 2.12
N LYS A 18 -4.34 -12.64 1.38
CA LYS A 18 -3.30 -13.55 1.87
C LYS A 18 -2.44 -12.89 2.94
N PHE A 19 -2.09 -11.62 2.78
CA PHE A 19 -1.30 -10.90 3.79
C PHE A 19 -2.09 -10.67 5.08
N ASP A 20 -3.38 -10.35 4.98
CA ASP A 20 -4.28 -10.21 6.13
C ASP A 20 -4.46 -11.56 6.87
N ALA A 21 -4.59 -12.66 6.12
CA ALA A 21 -4.62 -14.01 6.67
C ALA A 21 -3.28 -14.43 7.32
N MET A 22 -2.14 -13.91 6.84
CA MET A 22 -0.83 -14.14 7.47
C MET A 22 -0.69 -13.37 8.78
N LEU A 23 -1.02 -12.08 8.80
CA LEU A 23 -0.95 -11.27 10.03
C LEU A 23 -1.90 -11.75 11.12
N SER A 24 -3.10 -12.22 10.76
CA SER A 24 -4.05 -12.76 11.74
C SER A 24 -3.61 -14.10 12.35
N ARG A 25 -2.72 -14.86 11.68
CA ARG A 25 -2.29 -16.21 12.11
C ARG A 25 -0.94 -16.27 12.77
N SER A 26 -0.02 -15.36 12.41
CA SER A 26 1.31 -15.30 13.01
C SER A 26 1.55 -13.91 13.55
N ASN A 27 1.83 -13.81 14.86
CA ASN A 27 2.33 -12.60 15.51
C ASN A 27 3.74 -12.20 15.04
N THR A 28 4.24 -12.84 13.98
CA THR A 28 5.52 -12.56 13.36
C THR A 28 5.32 -11.39 12.41
N TYR A 29 5.54 -10.18 12.91
CA TYR A 29 5.81 -9.03 12.08
C TYR A 29 6.96 -9.41 11.14
N ALA A 30 6.66 -9.61 9.87
CA ALA A 30 7.65 -9.77 8.82
C ALA A 30 7.72 -8.42 8.10
N PRO A 31 8.73 -7.57 8.39
CA PRO A 31 8.95 -6.29 7.71
C PRO A 31 8.80 -6.39 6.18
N GLU A 32 9.37 -7.45 5.60
CA GLU A 32 9.28 -7.75 4.17
C GLU A 32 7.84 -7.99 3.69
N ALA A 33 7.00 -8.68 4.46
CA ALA A 33 5.61 -8.94 4.07
C ALA A 33 4.76 -7.66 4.11
N LEU A 34 4.94 -6.85 5.16
CA LEU A 34 4.28 -5.55 5.30
C LEU A 34 4.71 -4.58 4.20
N TYR A 35 6.00 -4.55 3.86
CA TYR A 35 6.52 -3.76 2.75
C TYR A 35 5.90 -4.17 1.41
N ARG A 36 5.83 -5.48 1.13
CA ARG A 36 5.20 -6.00 -0.09
C ARG A 36 3.71 -5.71 -0.14
N TRP A 37 3.01 -5.77 1.00
CA TRP A 37 1.60 -5.40 1.09
C TRP A 37 1.38 -3.90 0.84
N GLY A 38 2.16 -3.03 1.51
CA GLY A 38 2.09 -1.58 1.27
C GLY A 38 2.36 -1.22 -0.19
N THR A 39 3.32 -1.88 -0.82
CA THR A 39 3.61 -1.72 -2.26
C THR A 39 2.43 -2.16 -3.13
N ALA A 40 1.79 -3.29 -2.84
CA ALA A 40 0.62 -3.76 -3.58
C ALA A 40 -0.56 -2.78 -3.46
N LEU A 41 -0.78 -2.20 -2.28
CA LEU A 41 -1.81 -1.19 -2.06
C LEU A 41 -1.52 0.10 -2.83
N GLN A 42 -0.27 0.58 -2.82
CA GLN A 42 0.15 1.74 -3.60
C GLN A 42 -0.05 1.49 -5.10
N GLN A 43 0.35 0.33 -5.61
CA GLN A 43 0.13 -0.04 -7.02
C GLN A 43 -1.35 -0.11 -7.39
N ARG A 44 -2.16 -0.70 -6.51
CA ARG A 44 -3.62 -0.74 -6.69
C ARG A 44 -4.23 0.65 -6.70
N SER A 45 -3.68 1.59 -5.93
CA SER A 45 -4.11 2.97 -5.90
C SER A 45 -3.92 3.67 -7.26
N TYR A 46 -2.90 3.30 -8.05
CA TYR A 46 -2.70 3.82 -9.41
C TYR A 46 -3.73 3.31 -10.42
N LEU A 47 -4.41 2.19 -10.13
CA LEU A 47 -5.51 1.70 -10.95
C LEU A 47 -6.82 2.45 -10.68
N ARG A 48 -6.84 3.35 -9.70
CA ARG A 48 -8.00 4.18 -9.38
C ARG A 48 -7.85 5.57 -9.98
N PRO A 49 -8.97 6.25 -10.33
CA PRO A 49 -8.93 7.64 -10.76
C PRO A 49 -8.23 8.53 -9.73
N LEU A 50 -7.46 9.51 -10.21
CA LEU A 50 -6.57 10.35 -9.39
C LEU A 50 -7.25 10.94 -8.14
N ASN A 51 -8.50 11.39 -8.24
CA ASN A 51 -9.21 12.05 -7.12
C ASN A 51 -10.28 11.15 -6.46
N SER A 52 -10.16 9.83 -6.59
CA SER A 52 -11.09 8.91 -5.94
C SER A 52 -10.79 8.75 -4.45
N ARG A 53 -11.85 8.72 -3.63
CA ARG A 53 -11.74 8.37 -2.20
C ARG A 53 -11.08 6.99 -1.98
N ASP A 54 -11.28 6.08 -2.92
CA ASP A 54 -10.66 4.75 -2.87
C ASP A 54 -9.15 4.82 -3.03
N LYS A 55 -8.63 5.69 -3.92
CA LYS A 55 -7.18 5.93 -4.04
C LYS A 55 -6.59 6.41 -2.72
N VAL A 56 -7.22 7.42 -2.11
CA VAL A 56 -6.76 7.96 -0.82
C VAL A 56 -6.76 6.90 0.28
N ARG A 57 -7.83 6.09 0.38
CA ARG A 57 -7.90 4.99 1.36
C ARG A 57 -6.78 3.95 1.18
N LEU A 58 -6.51 3.56 -0.07
CA LEU A 58 -5.43 2.60 -0.37
C LEU A 58 -4.05 3.17 0.00
N LEU A 59 -3.82 4.45 -0.28
CA LEU A 59 -2.56 5.11 0.07
C LEU A 59 -2.40 5.26 1.59
N GLU A 60 -3.45 5.63 2.34
CA GLU A 60 -3.40 5.68 3.81
C GLU A 60 -3.09 4.30 4.42
N GLN A 61 -3.66 3.22 3.88
CA GLN A 61 -3.34 1.86 4.32
C GLN A 61 -1.88 1.50 4.00
N ALA A 62 -1.39 1.84 2.80
CA ALA A 62 0.00 1.62 2.43
C ALA A 62 0.97 2.37 3.34
N LYS A 63 0.65 3.64 3.67
CA LYS A 63 1.40 4.48 4.60
C LYS A 63 1.53 3.82 5.98
N SER A 64 0.43 3.37 6.57
CA SER A 64 0.44 2.69 7.88
C SER A 64 1.36 1.47 7.88
N LEU A 65 1.29 0.64 6.84
CA LEU A 65 2.14 -0.55 6.72
C LEU A 65 3.63 -0.20 6.61
N PHE A 66 3.99 0.85 5.88
CA PHE A 66 5.37 1.30 5.81
C PHE A 66 5.87 1.89 7.14
N GLU A 67 5.02 2.61 7.87
CA GLU A 67 5.32 3.11 9.21
C GLU A 67 5.56 1.95 10.19
N ASP A 68 4.75 0.90 10.13
CA ASP A 68 4.90 -0.33 10.92
C ASP A 68 6.22 -1.06 10.60
N VAL A 69 6.63 -1.07 9.34
CA VAL A 69 7.95 -1.62 8.94
C VAL A 69 9.09 -0.78 9.51
N LEU A 70 9.01 0.55 9.39
CA LEU A 70 10.04 1.45 9.92
C LEU A 70 10.11 1.47 11.44
N TYR A 71 9.02 1.10 12.12
CA TYR A 71 9.03 0.90 13.57
C TYR A 71 9.97 -0.24 13.98
N VAL A 72 10.06 -1.31 13.18
CA VAL A 72 10.96 -2.45 13.42
C VAL A 72 12.32 -2.24 12.76
N GLU A 73 12.36 -1.71 11.54
CA GLU A 73 13.56 -1.50 10.73
C GLU A 73 13.73 -0.04 10.34
N ALA A 74 14.09 0.80 11.31
CA ALA A 74 14.18 2.24 11.14
C ALA A 74 15.17 2.69 10.04
N ASP A 75 16.14 1.86 9.63
CA ASP A 75 17.13 2.17 8.60
C ASP A 75 16.82 1.58 7.22
N ASN A 76 15.64 0.98 7.03
CA ASN A 76 15.23 0.42 5.75
C ASN A 76 14.97 1.54 4.72
N LYS A 77 15.97 1.79 3.87
CA LYS A 77 15.93 2.87 2.86
C LYS A 77 14.82 2.67 1.83
N MET A 78 14.57 1.43 1.40
CA MET A 78 13.52 1.14 0.41
C MET A 78 12.14 1.52 0.95
N VAL A 79 11.88 1.21 2.22
CA VAL A 79 10.61 1.54 2.87
C VAL A 79 10.46 3.04 3.07
N LYS A 80 11.55 3.76 3.41
CA LYS A 80 11.55 5.22 3.50
C LYS A 80 11.20 5.88 2.17
N GLU A 81 11.78 5.39 1.07
CA GLU A 81 11.49 5.90 -0.29
C GLU A 81 10.02 5.64 -0.67
N ALA A 82 9.53 4.42 -0.42
CA ALA A 82 8.13 4.05 -0.70
C ALA A 82 7.14 4.89 0.13
N LEU A 83 7.43 5.12 1.42
CA LEU A 83 6.65 5.99 2.30
C LEU A 83 6.66 7.44 1.82
N SER A 84 7.82 7.97 1.45
CA SER A 84 7.94 9.33 0.90
C SER A 84 7.12 9.49 -0.38
N SER A 85 7.15 8.51 -1.28
CA SER A 85 6.31 8.50 -2.48
C SER A 85 4.82 8.49 -2.14
N CYS A 86 4.42 7.64 -1.19
CA CYS A 86 3.05 7.51 -0.72
C CYS A 86 2.51 8.84 -0.13
N ILE A 87 3.29 9.47 0.75
CA ILE A 87 2.96 10.78 1.36
C ILE A 87 2.90 11.89 0.31
N SER A 88 3.83 11.89 -0.66
CA SER A 88 3.80 12.86 -1.76
C SER A 88 2.47 12.77 -2.51
N GLU A 89 2.04 11.57 -2.89
CA GLU A 89 0.77 11.37 -3.56
C GLU A 89 -0.44 11.77 -2.71
N LEU A 90 -0.47 11.38 -1.44
CA LEU A 90 -1.51 11.83 -0.51
C LEU A 90 -1.59 13.36 -0.45
N ASN A 91 -0.46 14.06 -0.42
CA ASN A 91 -0.40 15.52 -0.39
C ASN A 91 -0.80 16.16 -1.74
N TYR A 92 -0.49 15.52 -2.87
CA TYR A 92 -0.97 15.98 -4.19
C TYR A 92 -2.49 15.86 -4.31
N HIS A 93 -3.08 14.84 -3.68
CA HIS A 93 -4.53 14.61 -3.72
C HIS A 93 -5.31 15.33 -2.60
N GLY A 94 -4.67 15.60 -1.45
CA GLY A 94 -5.26 16.33 -0.33
C GLY A 94 -5.31 17.86 -0.51
N ARG A 95 -4.54 18.41 -1.46
CA ARG A 95 -4.51 19.85 -1.78
C ARG A 95 -5.68 20.36 -2.65
N TRP A 96 -6.64 19.50 -3.01
CA TRP A 96 -7.82 19.84 -3.82
C TRP A 96 -9.15 19.75 -3.06
N LEU A 97 -9.12 19.81 -1.73
CA LEU A 97 -10.28 20.07 -0.87
C LEU A 97 -10.21 21.50 -0.32
#